data_AF-A0A656GJ81-F1
#
_entry.id   AF-A0A656GJ81-F1
#
_cell.length_a   1.000
_cell.length_b   1.000
_cell.length_c   1.000
_cell.angle_alpha   90.00
_cell.angle_beta   90.00
_cell.angle_gamma   90.00
#
_symmetry.space_group_name_H-M   'P 1'
#
loop_
_entity.id
_entity.type
_entity.pdbx_description
1 polymer ?
#
loop_
_entity_poly.entity_id
_entity_poly.type
_entity_poly.pdbx_seq_one_letter_code
_entity_poly.pdbx_strand_id
1 'polypeptide(L)'
;MLTDLGGRPLVVRTLDVGGDKPLPYWPIAKEENPFLGVRGIRLTLQRPDVMESQLRALLRAADSGPLRIMFPMIGTLEEWRQAREMTERLREEIPVSDLQLGIMIEVPSAALIAPVLAKEVDFFSIGTNDLTQYTMAIDRGHPTLSAQADGLHPSVLQLIDMTVRAAHANGKWVGVCGELAADPLAVPILVGLGVDELSVSARSIGEVKACVRELTLSSAQQLAQNALTAGSAAEVRALVEAV
;
A
#
# COMPACT_ATOMS: atom_id res chain seq x y z
N MET A 1 -18.81 -5.52 -11.53
CA MET A 1 -17.39 -5.13 -11.29
C MET A 1 -16.46 -6.34 -11.31
N LEU A 2 -16.55 -7.31 -10.37
CA LEU A 2 -15.71 -8.52 -10.42
C LEU A 2 -15.90 -9.33 -11.71
N THR A 3 -17.15 -9.49 -12.16
CA THR A 3 -17.50 -10.10 -13.45
C THR A 3 -16.84 -9.42 -14.66
N ASP A 4 -16.63 -8.11 -14.57
CA ASP A 4 -16.16 -7.27 -15.68
C ASP A 4 -14.63 -7.35 -15.83
N LEU A 5 -13.93 -7.95 -14.86
CA LEU A 5 -12.48 -8.10 -14.85
C LEU A 5 -12.00 -9.32 -15.64
N GLY A 6 -12.90 -10.20 -16.08
CA GLY A 6 -12.55 -11.35 -16.91
C GLY A 6 -11.62 -12.35 -16.20
N GLY A 7 -11.88 -12.61 -14.92
CA GLY A 7 -11.05 -13.50 -14.10
C GLY A 7 -9.78 -12.86 -13.52
N ARG A 8 -9.50 -11.58 -13.81
CA ARG A 8 -8.40 -10.85 -13.18
C ARG A 8 -8.71 -10.49 -11.72
N PRO A 9 -7.69 -10.44 -10.87
CA PRO A 9 -7.84 -10.10 -9.46
C PRO A 9 -8.35 -8.68 -9.25
N LEU A 10 -9.21 -8.49 -8.24
CA LEU A 10 -9.53 -7.17 -7.68
C LEU A 10 -9.01 -7.07 -6.25
N VAL A 11 -8.18 -6.05 -5.98
CA VAL A 11 -7.81 -5.66 -4.62
C VAL A 11 -8.75 -4.58 -4.13
N VAL A 12 -9.55 -4.87 -3.10
CA VAL A 12 -10.42 -3.89 -2.46
C VAL A 12 -9.81 -3.46 -1.14
N ARG A 13 -9.57 -2.16 -1.01
CA ARG A 13 -9.18 -1.54 0.25
C ARG A 13 -10.42 -1.33 1.13
N THR A 14 -10.36 -1.76 2.39
CA THR A 14 -11.42 -1.46 3.36
C THR A 14 -11.48 0.04 3.64
N LEU A 15 -12.50 0.48 4.39
CA LEU A 15 -12.75 1.90 4.64
C LEU A 15 -11.52 2.63 5.20
N ASP A 16 -10.98 3.58 4.42
CA ASP A 16 -9.86 4.47 4.79
C ASP A 16 -10.34 5.92 4.87
N VAL A 17 -11.04 6.22 5.97
CA VAL A 17 -11.51 7.56 6.33
C VAL A 17 -11.01 7.93 7.72
N GLY A 18 -10.94 9.23 7.99
CA GLY A 18 -10.39 9.80 9.20
C GLY A 18 -10.82 11.26 9.36
N GLY A 19 -10.26 11.97 10.33
CA GLY A 19 -10.60 13.38 10.56
C GLY A 19 -10.22 14.32 9.40
N ASP A 20 -9.35 13.89 8.48
CA ASP A 20 -9.01 14.61 7.25
C ASP A 20 -10.06 14.47 6.13
N LYS A 21 -10.91 13.44 6.21
CA LYS A 21 -12.00 13.15 5.27
C LYS A 21 -13.34 13.13 6.02
N PRO A 22 -13.86 14.29 6.43
CA PRO A 22 -15.05 14.34 7.28
C PRO A 22 -16.25 13.70 6.57
N LEU A 23 -16.91 12.77 7.26
CA LEU A 23 -18.15 12.16 6.82
C LEU A 23 -19.33 12.87 7.51
N PRO A 24 -20.18 13.63 6.79
CA PRO A 24 -21.26 14.40 7.42
C PRO A 24 -22.24 13.55 8.25
N TYR A 25 -22.43 12.30 7.84
CA TYR A 25 -23.31 11.33 8.52
C TYR A 25 -22.60 10.55 9.64
N TRP A 26 -21.30 10.75 9.84
CA TRP A 26 -20.51 10.09 10.88
C TRP A 26 -19.67 11.13 11.61
N PRO A 27 -20.15 11.67 12.74
CA PRO A 27 -19.41 12.64 13.52
C PRO A 27 -18.18 11.97 14.15
N ILE A 28 -17.02 12.21 13.55
CA ILE A 28 -15.72 11.87 14.11
C ILE A 28 -15.28 13.06 14.98
N ALA A 29 -14.81 12.78 16.19
CA ALA A 29 -14.31 13.84 17.07
C ALA A 29 -13.17 14.58 16.35
N LYS A 30 -13.17 15.92 16.44
CA LYS A 30 -12.08 16.71 15.89
C LYS A 30 -10.80 16.41 16.68
N GLU A 31 -9.76 16.02 15.97
CA GLU A 31 -8.43 15.78 16.52
C GLU A 31 -7.49 16.93 16.10
N GLU A 32 -6.48 17.21 16.92
CA GLU A 32 -5.44 18.18 16.57
C GLU A 32 -4.61 17.71 15.37
N ASN A 33 -4.36 16.40 15.27
CA ASN A 33 -3.57 15.78 14.22
C ASN A 33 -4.38 14.63 13.56
N PRO A 34 -5.34 14.93 12.66
CA PRO A 34 -6.20 13.91 12.06
C PRO A 34 -5.46 12.78 11.35
N PHE A 35 -4.32 13.09 10.72
CA PHE A 35 -3.48 12.08 10.09
C PHE A 35 -2.81 11.13 11.09
N LEU A 36 -2.66 11.48 12.36
CA LEU A 36 -2.07 10.63 13.39
C LEU A 36 -3.12 10.03 14.35
N GLY A 37 -4.39 10.28 14.08
CA GLY A 37 -5.52 9.98 14.95
C GLY A 37 -6.31 8.73 14.58
N VAL A 38 -7.62 8.79 14.82
CA VAL A 38 -8.57 7.70 14.55
C VAL A 38 -8.95 7.69 13.07
N ARG A 39 -8.22 6.90 12.29
CA ARG A 39 -8.47 6.68 10.85
C ARG A 39 -8.15 5.26 10.38
N GLY A 40 -8.63 4.92 9.19
CA GLY A 40 -8.41 3.61 8.57
C GLY A 40 -8.83 2.46 9.48
N ILE A 41 -7.95 1.47 9.67
CA ILE A 41 -8.24 0.30 10.50
C ILE A 41 -8.66 0.65 11.93
N ARG A 42 -8.09 1.69 12.55
CA ARG A 42 -8.39 2.06 13.94
C ARG A 42 -9.83 2.54 14.09
N LEU A 43 -10.35 3.23 13.08
CA LEU A 43 -11.76 3.64 13.07
C LEU A 43 -12.68 2.42 12.97
N THR A 44 -12.37 1.51 12.05
CA THR A 44 -13.20 0.32 11.82
C THR A 44 -13.13 -0.70 12.96
N LEU A 45 -12.00 -0.80 13.68
CA LEU A 45 -11.89 -1.63 14.88
C LEU A 45 -12.70 -1.06 16.07
N GLN A 46 -12.85 0.26 16.16
CA GLN A 46 -13.72 0.90 17.16
C GLN A 46 -15.22 0.83 16.79
N ARG A 47 -15.54 0.45 15.55
CA ARG A 47 -16.90 0.30 15.00
C ARG A 47 -17.00 -1.02 14.20
N PRO A 48 -16.93 -2.17 14.89
CA PRO A 48 -16.87 -3.47 14.24
C PRO A 48 -18.10 -3.74 13.37
N ASP A 49 -19.27 -3.20 13.70
CA ASP A 49 -20.50 -3.29 12.90
C ASP A 49 -20.32 -2.75 11.47
N VAL A 50 -19.61 -1.64 11.31
CA VAL A 50 -19.30 -1.06 9.99
C VAL A 50 -18.33 -1.95 9.23
N MET A 51 -17.27 -2.40 9.90
CA MET A 51 -16.25 -3.25 9.31
C MET A 51 -16.84 -4.59 8.86
N GLU A 52 -17.62 -5.24 9.71
CA GLU A 52 -18.29 -6.49 9.42
C GLU A 52 -19.30 -6.35 8.29
N SER A 53 -20.04 -5.24 8.23
CA SER A 53 -20.95 -4.96 7.12
C SER A 53 -20.20 -4.89 5.78
N GLN A 54 -19.06 -4.19 5.75
CA GLN A 54 -18.21 -4.13 4.57
C GLN A 54 -17.63 -5.51 4.21
N LEU A 55 -17.07 -6.23 5.19
CA LEU A 55 -16.48 -7.55 4.98
C LEU A 55 -17.51 -8.57 4.48
N ARG A 56 -18.72 -8.61 5.06
CA ARG A 56 -19.81 -9.48 4.59
C ARG A 56 -20.18 -9.18 3.13
N ALA A 57 -20.23 -7.90 2.75
CA ALA A 57 -20.51 -7.52 1.37
C ALA A 57 -19.38 -7.98 0.41
N LEU A 58 -18.12 -7.83 0.83
CA LEU A 58 -16.96 -8.28 0.07
C LEU A 58 -16.94 -9.80 -0.10
N LEU A 59 -17.13 -10.56 0.98
CA LEU A 59 -17.16 -12.03 0.94
C LEU A 59 -18.27 -12.55 0.03
N ARG A 60 -19.48 -11.97 0.08
CA ARG A 60 -20.58 -12.32 -0.84
C ARG A 60 -20.26 -12.00 -2.31
N ALA A 61 -19.45 -10.98 -2.56
CA ALA A 61 -19.08 -10.62 -3.93
C ALA A 61 -17.99 -11.55 -4.51
N ALA A 62 -17.22 -12.23 -3.66
CA ALA A 62 -16.06 -13.04 -4.07
C ALA A 62 -16.43 -14.25 -4.96
N ASP A 63 -17.68 -14.73 -4.92
CA ASP A 63 -18.16 -15.77 -5.84
C ASP A 63 -18.10 -15.35 -7.32
N SER A 64 -18.04 -14.04 -7.59
CA SER A 64 -18.03 -13.48 -8.95
C SER A 64 -16.64 -13.34 -9.56
N GLY A 65 -15.58 -13.70 -8.82
CA GLY A 65 -14.21 -13.69 -9.32
C GLY A 65 -13.18 -13.46 -8.21
N PRO A 66 -11.89 -13.58 -8.55
CA PRO A 66 -10.83 -13.51 -7.55
C PRO A 66 -10.87 -12.18 -6.77
N LEU A 67 -10.99 -12.26 -5.44
CA LEU A 67 -11.00 -11.09 -4.55
C LEU A 67 -9.79 -11.07 -3.61
N ARG A 68 -9.21 -9.90 -3.45
CA ARG A 68 -8.26 -9.59 -2.38
C ARG A 68 -8.80 -8.47 -1.50
N ILE A 69 -8.69 -8.62 -0.19
CA ILE A 69 -9.08 -7.58 0.76
C ILE A 69 -7.81 -7.03 1.39
N MET A 70 -7.71 -5.71 1.40
CA MET A 70 -6.55 -5.00 1.95
C MET A 70 -6.96 -4.04 3.04
N PHE A 71 -6.27 -4.10 4.19
CA PHE A 71 -6.53 -3.23 5.34
C PHE A 71 -5.58 -2.02 5.36
N PRO A 72 -6.10 -0.78 5.43
CA PRO A 72 -5.29 0.44 5.51
C PRO A 72 -4.81 0.72 6.93
N MET A 73 -3.75 1.52 7.07
CA MET A 73 -3.26 2.10 8.33
C MET A 73 -2.87 1.08 9.41
N ILE A 74 -2.52 -0.15 9.01
CA ILE A 74 -1.96 -1.15 9.92
C ILE A 74 -0.60 -0.64 10.40
N GLY A 75 -0.43 -0.48 11.71
CA GLY A 75 0.83 -0.08 12.33
C GLY A 75 1.42 -1.16 13.24
N THR A 76 0.61 -2.13 13.68
CA THR A 76 0.96 -3.17 14.66
C THR A 76 0.46 -4.55 14.22
N LEU A 77 1.03 -5.60 14.80
CA LEU A 77 0.60 -6.98 14.55
C LEU A 77 -0.79 -7.24 15.13
N GLU A 78 -1.11 -6.61 16.26
CA GLU A 78 -2.37 -6.74 16.97
C GLU A 78 -3.54 -6.16 16.18
N GLU A 79 -3.35 -5.01 15.52
CA GLU A 79 -4.35 -4.44 14.60
C GLU A 79 -4.64 -5.41 13.44
N TRP A 80 -3.59 -5.99 12.85
CA TRP A 80 -3.73 -7.00 11.79
C TRP A 80 -4.50 -8.23 12.27
N ARG A 81 -4.11 -8.81 13.42
CA ARG A 81 -4.74 -10.02 13.94
C ARG A 81 -6.22 -9.83 14.25
N GLN A 82 -6.61 -8.68 14.80
CA GLN A 82 -8.03 -8.35 15.02
C GLN A 82 -8.82 -8.29 13.70
N ALA A 83 -8.25 -7.64 12.67
CA ALA A 83 -8.87 -7.56 11.35
C ALA A 83 -9.02 -8.94 10.68
N ARG A 84 -7.97 -9.76 10.78
CA ARG A 84 -7.95 -11.13 10.27
C ARG A 84 -8.97 -12.01 10.99
N GLU A 85 -8.98 -12.01 12.32
CA GLU A 85 -9.92 -12.80 13.12
C GLU A 85 -11.38 -12.48 12.77
N MET A 86 -11.70 -11.19 12.65
CA MET A 86 -13.04 -10.76 12.21
C MET A 86 -13.38 -11.30 10.83
N THR A 87 -12.44 -11.26 9.89
CA THR A 87 -12.66 -11.74 8.51
C THR A 87 -12.83 -13.25 8.44
N GLU A 88 -11.99 -14.02 9.14
CA GLU A 88 -12.06 -15.48 9.16
C GLU A 88 -13.35 -15.97 9.84
N ARG A 89 -13.77 -15.33 10.94
CA ARG A 89 -15.07 -15.63 11.57
C ARG A 89 -16.23 -15.45 10.60
N LEU A 90 -16.23 -14.37 9.81
CA LEU A 90 -17.25 -14.14 8.80
C LEU A 90 -17.16 -15.12 7.62
N ARG A 91 -15.96 -15.61 7.31
CA ARG A 91 -15.72 -16.61 6.26
C ARG A 91 -16.27 -17.99 6.63
N GLU A 92 -16.37 -18.32 7.91
CA GLU A 92 -17.09 -19.53 8.36
C GLU A 92 -18.58 -19.46 7.99
N GLU A 93 -19.19 -18.27 8.04
CA GLU A 93 -20.59 -18.04 7.68
C GLU A 93 -20.79 -17.86 6.16
N ILE A 94 -19.79 -17.31 5.46
CA ILE A 94 -19.82 -16.98 4.03
C ILE A 94 -18.54 -17.56 3.39
N PRO A 95 -18.53 -18.85 3.04
CA PRO A 95 -17.34 -19.51 2.53
C PRO A 95 -16.88 -18.91 1.19
N VAL A 96 -15.59 -18.58 1.10
CA VAL A 96 -14.95 -18.09 -0.13
C VAL A 96 -13.73 -18.95 -0.44
N SER A 97 -13.65 -19.44 -1.68
CA SER A 97 -12.61 -20.36 -2.15
C SER A 97 -11.29 -19.66 -2.51
N ASP A 98 -11.35 -18.55 -3.25
CA ASP A 98 -10.19 -17.75 -3.65
C ASP A 98 -10.24 -16.35 -3.01
N LEU A 99 -9.62 -16.25 -1.82
CA LEU A 99 -9.51 -15.04 -1.04
C LEU A 99 -8.07 -14.86 -0.59
N GLN A 100 -7.53 -13.66 -0.78
CA GLN A 100 -6.28 -13.23 -0.16
C GLN A 100 -6.52 -12.03 0.75
N LEU A 101 -5.88 -12.03 1.91
CA LEU A 101 -5.91 -10.94 2.87
C LEU A 101 -4.54 -10.29 2.95
N GLY A 102 -4.47 -9.01 2.62
CA GLY A 102 -3.25 -8.22 2.65
C GLY A 102 -3.40 -6.97 3.48
N ILE A 103 -2.30 -6.24 3.60
CA ILE A 103 -2.27 -4.97 4.30
C ILE A 103 -1.63 -3.90 3.43
N MET A 104 -2.07 -2.67 3.59
CA MET A 104 -1.40 -1.52 3.02
C MET A 104 -0.21 -1.15 3.91
N ILE A 105 1.00 -1.16 3.34
CA ILE A 105 2.20 -0.67 4.01
C ILE A 105 2.28 0.83 3.77
N GLU A 106 1.68 1.58 4.68
CA GLU A 106 1.68 3.04 4.67
C GLU A 106 2.12 3.65 6.00
N VAL A 107 2.30 2.84 7.04
CA VAL A 107 2.84 3.27 8.34
C VAL A 107 4.27 2.74 8.46
N PRO A 108 5.28 3.58 8.80
CA PRO A 108 6.68 3.13 8.89
C PRO A 108 6.89 1.97 9.85
N SER A 109 6.14 1.90 10.96
CA SER A 109 6.21 0.78 11.91
C SER A 109 5.88 -0.56 11.25
N ALA A 110 4.91 -0.60 10.32
CA ALA A 110 4.55 -1.82 9.60
C ALA A 110 5.66 -2.26 8.62
N ALA A 111 6.32 -1.31 7.94
CA ALA A 111 7.49 -1.62 7.11
C ALA A 111 8.65 -2.18 7.95
N LEU A 112 8.91 -1.62 9.13
CA LEU A 112 9.94 -2.08 10.05
C LEU A 112 9.69 -3.51 10.57
N ILE A 113 8.42 -3.88 10.80
CA ILE A 113 8.03 -5.23 11.24
C ILE A 113 7.52 -6.11 10.10
N ALA A 114 7.74 -5.73 8.83
CA ALA A 114 7.30 -6.49 7.67
C ALA A 114 7.72 -7.97 7.71
N PRO A 115 8.94 -8.37 8.19
CA PRO A 115 9.30 -9.78 8.33
C PRO A 115 8.39 -10.59 9.27
N VAL A 116 7.75 -9.93 10.24
CA VAL A 116 6.77 -10.57 11.15
C VAL A 116 5.41 -10.65 10.46
N LEU A 117 4.95 -9.54 9.86
CA LEU A 117 3.66 -9.47 9.17
C LEU A 117 3.59 -10.43 7.96
N ALA A 118 4.69 -10.58 7.20
CA ALA A 118 4.77 -11.40 5.99
C ALA A 118 4.53 -12.90 6.26
N LYS A 119 4.66 -13.35 7.51
CA LYS A 119 4.33 -14.72 7.92
C LYS A 119 2.82 -14.95 8.03
N GLU A 120 2.04 -13.89 8.17
CA GLU A 120 0.60 -13.96 8.42
C GLU A 120 -0.26 -13.43 7.27
N VAL A 121 0.22 -12.45 6.51
CA VAL A 121 -0.51 -11.88 5.37
C VAL A 121 -0.28 -12.68 4.08
N ASP A 122 -1.15 -12.49 3.09
CA ASP A 122 -0.98 -13.06 1.75
C ASP A 122 -0.19 -12.13 0.81
N PHE A 123 -0.27 -10.81 1.04
CA PHE A 123 0.43 -9.81 0.23
C PHE A 123 0.56 -8.46 0.96
N PHE A 124 1.43 -7.60 0.43
CA PHE A 124 1.49 -6.19 0.77
C PHE A 124 1.10 -5.32 -0.42
N SER A 125 0.54 -4.15 -0.17
CA SER A 125 0.56 -3.05 -1.14
C SER A 125 1.09 -1.80 -0.46
N ILE A 126 2.12 -1.19 -1.02
CA ILE A 126 2.72 0.01 -0.42
C ILE A 126 1.88 1.21 -0.82
N GLY A 127 1.39 1.95 0.18
CA GLY A 127 0.68 3.22 0.00
C GLY A 127 1.67 4.38 0.07
N THR A 128 2.31 4.73 -1.05
CA THR A 128 3.49 5.62 -1.02
C THR A 128 3.17 7.03 -0.52
N ASN A 129 1.95 7.52 -0.72
CA ASN A 129 1.57 8.87 -0.33
C ASN A 129 1.61 9.02 1.21
N ASP A 130 0.99 8.09 1.93
CA ASP A 130 0.94 8.10 3.39
C ASP A 130 2.29 7.62 3.96
N LEU A 131 2.95 6.63 3.35
CA LEU A 131 4.29 6.19 3.75
C LEU A 131 5.31 7.33 3.71
N THR A 132 5.31 8.12 2.63
CA THR A 132 6.19 9.29 2.48
C THR A 132 5.90 10.33 3.55
N GLN A 133 4.63 10.68 3.74
CA GLN A 133 4.19 11.64 4.74
C GLN A 133 4.66 11.25 6.15
N TYR A 134 4.45 10.00 6.57
CA TYR A 134 4.82 9.58 7.93
C TYR A 134 6.32 9.35 8.09
N THR A 135 7.02 8.90 7.05
CA THR A 135 8.48 8.70 7.10
C THR A 135 9.22 10.03 7.15
N MET A 136 8.74 11.03 6.41
CA MET A 136 9.36 12.35 6.35
C MET A 136 8.78 13.33 7.39
N ALA A 137 7.73 12.94 8.10
CA ALA A 137 6.98 13.77 9.03
C ALA A 137 6.48 15.09 8.39
N ILE A 138 6.03 15.02 7.14
CA ILE A 138 5.54 16.16 6.37
C ILE A 138 4.12 15.88 5.89
N ASP A 139 3.16 16.70 6.33
CA ASP A 139 1.79 16.67 5.82
C ASP A 139 1.77 17.07 4.33
N ARG A 140 1.24 16.18 3.48
CA ARG A 140 1.10 16.42 2.03
C ARG A 140 0.15 17.58 1.70
N GLY A 141 -0.74 17.95 2.61
CA GLY A 141 -1.61 19.12 2.52
C GLY A 141 -0.96 20.41 3.00
N HIS A 142 0.25 20.35 3.57
CA HIS A 142 0.90 21.53 4.14
C HIS A 142 1.30 22.53 3.04
N PRO A 143 0.89 23.81 3.13
CA PRO A 143 1.02 24.78 2.04
C PRO A 143 2.48 25.07 1.63
N THR A 144 3.43 24.92 2.55
CA THR A 144 4.84 25.26 2.29
C THR A 144 5.81 24.08 2.38
N LEU A 145 5.38 22.95 2.94
CA LEU A 145 6.25 21.79 3.20
C LEU A 145 5.95 20.61 2.28
N SER A 146 4.74 20.52 1.73
CA SER A 146 4.32 19.40 0.87
C SER A 146 5.27 19.13 -0.30
N ALA A 147 5.89 20.16 -0.87
CA ALA A 147 6.90 20.02 -1.93
C ALA A 147 8.19 19.29 -1.48
N GLN A 148 8.42 19.15 -0.18
CA GLN A 148 9.56 18.42 0.40
C GLN A 148 9.21 16.95 0.71
N ALA A 149 7.93 16.56 0.67
CA ALA A 149 7.51 15.18 0.84
C ALA A 149 7.75 14.41 -0.45
N ASP A 150 8.89 13.73 -0.54
CA ASP A 150 9.37 13.10 -1.77
C ASP A 150 9.43 11.58 -1.63
N GLY A 151 8.64 10.87 -2.44
CA GLY A 151 8.62 9.41 -2.46
C GLY A 151 9.92 8.77 -2.95
N LEU A 152 10.77 9.53 -3.66
CA LEU A 152 12.12 9.10 -4.06
C LEU A 152 13.17 9.33 -2.98
N HIS A 153 12.79 9.87 -1.82
CA HIS A 153 13.73 10.03 -0.72
C HIS A 153 14.30 8.65 -0.28
N PRO A 154 15.62 8.51 -0.08
CA PRO A 154 16.25 7.23 0.25
C PRO A 154 15.65 6.53 1.48
N SER A 155 15.14 7.26 2.47
CA SER A 155 14.45 6.66 3.63
C SER A 155 13.13 5.97 3.24
N VAL A 156 12.37 6.52 2.30
CA VAL A 156 11.14 5.91 1.79
C VAL A 156 11.50 4.67 0.96
N LEU A 157 12.49 4.78 0.08
CA LEU A 157 12.98 3.66 -0.73
C LEU A 157 13.50 2.49 0.13
N GLN A 158 14.17 2.77 1.24
CA GLN A 158 14.60 1.75 2.19
C GLN A 158 13.41 1.01 2.82
N LEU A 159 12.33 1.70 3.19
CA LEU A 159 11.13 1.05 3.71
C LEU A 159 10.42 0.19 2.65
N ILE A 160 10.45 0.63 1.38
CA ILE A 160 9.97 -0.16 0.23
C ILE A 160 10.81 -1.44 0.09
N ASP A 161 12.14 -1.32 0.03
CA ASP A 161 13.07 -2.46 -0.07
C ASP A 161 12.89 -3.47 1.08
N MET A 162 12.80 -2.99 2.32
CA MET A 162 12.54 -3.84 3.49
C MET A 162 11.23 -4.64 3.34
N THR A 163 10.18 -3.98 2.84
CA THR A 163 8.87 -4.59 2.64
C THR A 163 8.92 -5.67 1.55
N VAL A 164 9.55 -5.37 0.41
CA VAL A 164 9.70 -6.31 -0.71
C VAL A 164 10.50 -7.53 -0.28
N ARG A 165 11.67 -7.34 0.34
CA ARG A 165 12.50 -8.45 0.84
C ARG A 165 11.75 -9.33 1.84
N ALA A 166 11.00 -8.71 2.76
CA ALA A 166 10.24 -9.44 3.76
C ALA A 166 9.13 -10.32 3.14
N ALA A 167 8.39 -9.79 2.16
CA ALA A 167 7.38 -10.55 1.44
C ALA A 167 7.98 -11.71 0.65
N HIS A 168 8.99 -11.43 -0.17
CA HIS A 168 9.62 -12.44 -1.01
C HIS A 168 10.27 -13.56 -0.19
N ALA A 169 10.87 -13.23 0.96
CA ALA A 169 11.41 -14.23 1.89
C ALA A 169 10.34 -15.20 2.46
N ASN A 170 9.06 -14.84 2.39
CA ASN A 170 7.93 -15.66 2.81
C ASN A 170 7.05 -16.12 1.62
N GLY A 171 7.53 -15.98 0.38
CA GLY A 171 6.78 -16.36 -0.83
C GLY A 171 5.52 -15.52 -1.07
N LYS A 172 5.47 -14.29 -0.54
CA LYS A 172 4.39 -13.32 -0.72
C LYS A 172 4.77 -12.31 -1.79
N TRP A 173 3.80 -11.59 -2.33
CA TRP A 173 4.01 -10.56 -3.34
C TRP A 173 3.74 -9.15 -2.77
N VAL A 174 4.34 -8.14 -3.42
CA VAL A 174 4.21 -6.72 -3.04
C VAL A 174 3.78 -5.88 -4.23
N GLY A 175 2.64 -5.21 -4.08
CA GLY A 175 2.23 -4.14 -4.96
C GLY A 175 2.68 -2.77 -4.46
N VAL A 176 2.67 -1.79 -5.35
CA VAL A 176 2.73 -0.36 -5.00
C VAL A 176 1.50 0.32 -5.58
N CYS A 177 0.78 1.02 -4.71
CA CYS A 177 -0.35 1.87 -5.08
C CYS A 177 -0.09 3.29 -4.58
N GLY A 178 -0.36 4.27 -5.44
CA GLY A 178 -0.03 5.66 -5.16
C GLY A 178 0.63 6.32 -6.36
N GLU A 179 0.95 7.59 -6.22
CA GLU A 179 1.43 8.40 -7.34
C GLU A 179 2.83 7.97 -7.79
N LEU A 180 3.65 7.47 -6.86
CA LEU A 180 5.01 7.00 -7.14
C LEU A 180 5.03 5.82 -8.12
N ALA A 181 4.00 4.96 -8.15
CA ALA A 181 3.91 3.84 -9.09
C ALA A 181 3.73 4.30 -10.55
N ALA A 182 3.35 5.56 -10.77
CA ALA A 182 3.17 6.16 -12.08
C ALA A 182 4.28 7.17 -12.44
N ASP A 183 5.23 7.44 -11.54
CA ASP A 183 6.34 8.36 -11.79
C ASP A 183 7.41 7.67 -12.66
N PRO A 184 7.70 8.18 -13.88
CA PRO A 184 8.70 7.60 -14.77
C PRO A 184 10.10 7.50 -14.15
N LEU A 185 10.44 8.37 -13.19
CA LEU A 185 11.72 8.32 -12.48
C LEU A 185 11.73 7.25 -11.38
N ALA A 186 10.58 6.91 -10.83
CA ALA A 186 10.47 5.91 -9.77
C ALA A 186 10.26 4.49 -10.30
N VAL A 187 9.56 4.31 -11.42
CA VAL A 187 9.27 3.00 -12.02
C VAL A 187 10.52 2.11 -12.17
N PRO A 188 11.66 2.59 -12.71
CA PRO A 188 12.87 1.78 -12.82
C PRO A 188 13.41 1.33 -11.46
N ILE A 189 13.33 2.20 -10.45
CA ILE A 189 13.77 1.88 -9.08
C ILE A 189 12.83 0.85 -8.46
N LEU A 190 11.51 1.04 -8.54
CA LEU A 190 10.52 0.11 -7.99
C LEU A 190 10.65 -1.29 -8.61
N VAL A 191 10.81 -1.37 -9.93
CA VAL A 191 11.08 -2.63 -10.65
C VAL A 191 12.41 -3.23 -10.20
N GLY A 192 13.45 -2.41 -10.04
CA GLY A 192 14.77 -2.85 -9.57
C GLY A 192 14.76 -3.37 -8.12
N LEU A 193 13.90 -2.82 -7.26
CA LEU A 193 13.68 -3.29 -5.89
C LEU A 193 12.90 -4.60 -5.83
N GLY A 194 12.27 -5.02 -6.94
CA GLY A 194 11.49 -6.25 -7.02
C GLY A 194 10.00 -6.08 -6.71
N VAL A 195 9.42 -4.89 -6.90
CA VAL A 195 7.96 -4.72 -6.80
C VAL A 195 7.26 -5.59 -7.85
N ASP A 196 6.28 -6.37 -7.42
CA ASP A 196 5.57 -7.35 -8.26
C ASP A 196 4.39 -6.73 -9.03
N GLU A 197 3.77 -5.69 -8.48
CA GLU A 197 2.59 -5.02 -9.07
C GLU A 197 2.70 -3.49 -8.98
N LEU A 198 2.46 -2.79 -10.09
CA LEU A 198 2.31 -1.33 -10.13
C LEU A 198 0.83 -0.99 -10.41
N SER A 199 0.11 -0.53 -9.37
CA SER A 199 -1.29 -0.13 -9.48
C SER A 199 -1.40 1.38 -9.73
N VAL A 200 -1.75 1.75 -10.96
CA VAL A 200 -1.80 3.14 -11.43
C VAL A 200 -3.17 3.52 -12.00
N SER A 201 -3.39 4.82 -12.18
CA SER A 201 -4.60 5.30 -12.87
C SER A 201 -4.70 4.77 -14.30
N ALA A 202 -5.91 4.54 -14.80
CA ALA A 202 -6.13 3.93 -16.12
C ALA A 202 -5.40 4.67 -17.26
N ARG A 203 -5.32 6.01 -17.19
CA ARG A 203 -4.59 6.84 -18.16
C ARG A 203 -3.08 6.59 -18.16
N SER A 204 -2.49 6.23 -17.03
CA SER A 204 -1.04 6.04 -16.86
C SER A 204 -0.60 4.62 -17.24
N ILE A 205 -1.52 3.67 -17.41
CA ILE A 205 -1.19 2.26 -17.69
C ILE A 205 -0.34 2.15 -18.97
N GLY A 206 -0.67 2.89 -20.03
CA GLY A 206 0.06 2.84 -21.30
C GLY A 206 1.52 3.29 -21.15
N GLU A 207 1.72 4.43 -20.50
CA GLU A 207 3.05 5.03 -20.28
C GLU A 207 3.92 4.18 -19.36
N VAL A 208 3.38 3.74 -18.21
CA VAL A 208 4.11 2.88 -17.28
C VAL A 208 4.47 1.55 -17.92
N LYS A 209 3.56 0.95 -18.71
CA LYS A 209 3.84 -0.29 -19.43
C LYS A 209 4.92 -0.12 -20.50
N ALA A 210 4.96 1.02 -21.19
CA ALA A 210 6.03 1.32 -22.14
C ALA A 210 7.38 1.43 -21.41
N CYS A 211 7.43 2.22 -20.34
CA CYS A 211 8.62 2.38 -19.49
C CYS A 211 9.16 1.01 -19.02
N VAL A 212 8.32 0.16 -18.39
CA VAL A 212 8.74 -1.16 -17.90
C VAL A 212 9.29 -2.06 -19.02
N ARG A 213 8.75 -1.98 -20.24
CA ARG A 213 9.20 -2.80 -21.38
C ARG A 213 10.56 -2.40 -21.94
N GLU A 214 11.02 -1.18 -21.65
CA GLU A 214 12.32 -0.67 -22.07
C GLU A 214 13.42 -0.98 -21.04
N LEU A 215 13.03 -1.41 -19.84
CA LEU A 215 13.97 -1.73 -18.77
C LEU A 215 14.67 -3.07 -19.00
N THR A 216 15.98 -3.08 -18.75
CA THR A 216 16.71 -4.31 -18.46
C THR A 216 16.71 -4.53 -16.96
N LEU A 217 16.16 -5.66 -16.49
CA LEU A 217 15.98 -5.92 -15.06
C LEU A 217 17.29 -5.81 -14.26
N SER A 218 18.41 -6.33 -14.77
CA SER A 218 19.71 -6.22 -14.08
C SER A 218 20.18 -4.78 -13.93
N SER A 219 19.92 -3.92 -14.92
CA SER A 219 20.26 -2.48 -14.84
C SER A 219 19.37 -1.77 -13.84
N ALA A 220 18.07 -2.08 -13.83
CA ALA A 220 17.12 -1.56 -12.84
C ALA A 220 17.51 -1.95 -11.42
N GLN A 221 17.93 -3.20 -11.19
CA GLN A 221 18.42 -3.67 -9.90
C GLN A 221 19.67 -2.91 -9.43
N GLN A 222 20.63 -2.66 -10.33
CA GLN A 222 21.82 -1.87 -9.99
C GLN A 222 21.46 -0.41 -9.66
N LEU A 223 20.57 0.20 -10.44
CA LEU A 223 20.05 1.54 -10.20
C LEU A 223 19.36 1.63 -8.82
N ALA A 224 18.49 0.67 -8.50
CA ALA A 224 17.82 0.60 -7.21
C ALA A 224 18.82 0.48 -6.05
N GLN A 225 19.84 -0.36 -6.18
CA GLN A 225 20.87 -0.52 -5.15
C GLN A 225 21.66 0.78 -4.92
N ASN A 226 21.94 1.55 -5.98
CA ASN A 226 22.58 2.86 -5.87
C ASN A 226 21.65 3.88 -5.21
N ALA A 227 20.37 3.90 -5.60
CA ALA A 227 19.35 4.80 -5.05
C ALA A 227 19.14 4.60 -3.53
N LEU A 228 19.22 3.37 -3.05
CA LEU A 228 19.16 3.05 -1.60
C LEU A 228 20.32 3.66 -0.80
N THR A 229 21.45 3.95 -1.44
CA THR A 229 22.66 4.51 -0.80
C THR A 229 22.84 6.01 -1.00
N ALA A 230 21.95 6.65 -1.77
CA ALA A 230 21.99 8.10 -2.01
C ALA A 230 21.68 8.90 -0.73
N GLY A 231 22.12 10.16 -0.69
CA GLY A 231 21.89 11.08 0.42
C GLY A 231 20.59 11.90 0.31
N SER A 232 19.99 11.99 -0.88
CA SER A 232 18.81 12.81 -1.13
C SER A 232 17.97 12.34 -2.31
N ALA A 233 16.71 12.78 -2.39
CA ALA A 233 15.86 12.51 -3.55
C ALA A 233 16.39 13.15 -4.85
N ALA A 234 17.12 14.26 -4.75
CA ALA A 234 17.77 14.89 -5.90
C ALA A 234 18.89 14.02 -6.47
N GLU A 235 19.72 13.43 -5.60
CA GLU A 235 20.73 12.46 -6.01
C GLU A 235 20.10 11.20 -6.63
N VAL A 236 18.99 10.72 -6.07
CA VAL A 236 18.24 9.59 -6.65
C VAL A 236 17.77 9.90 -8.07
N ARG A 237 17.19 11.09 -8.32
CA ARG A 237 16.78 11.47 -9.69
C ARG A 237 17.95 11.57 -10.66
N ALA A 238 19.07 12.14 -10.21
CA ALA A 238 20.29 12.24 -11.01
C ALA A 238 20.83 10.86 -11.42
N LEU A 239 20.66 9.83 -10.59
CA LEU A 239 21.03 8.46 -10.95
C LEU A 239 20.18 7.90 -12.09
N VAL A 240 18.88 8.24 -12.14
CA VAL A 240 17.96 7.75 -13.17
C VAL A 240 18.21 8.44 -14.50
N GLU A 241 18.44 9.76 -14.47
CA GLU A 241 18.70 10.57 -15.67
C GLU A 241 20.04 10.24 -16.36
N ALA A 242 20.96 9.56 -15.66
CA ALA A 242 22.25 9.15 -16.18
C ALA A 242 22.23 7.82 -16.94
N VAL A 243 21.10 7.10 -16.96
CA VAL A 243 20.94 5.74 -17.50
C VAL A 243 20.20 5.75 -18.84
#